data_AF-A0A9E1E8M0-F1
#
_entry.id   AF-A0A9E1E8M0-F1
#
_cell.length_a   1.000
_cell.length_b   1.000
_cell.length_c   1.000
_cell.angle_alpha   90.00
_cell.angle_beta   90.00
_cell.angle_gamma   90.00
#
_symmetry.space_group_name_H-M   'P 1'
#
loop_
_entity.id
_entity.type
_entity.pdbx_description
1 polymer ?
#
loop_
_entity_poly.entity_id
_entity_poly.type
_entity_poly.pdbx_seq_one_letter_code
_entity_poly.pdbx_strand_id
1 'polypeptide(L)'
;MRKTITINGTEYKFKSSAAIPRIYRLKFGRDIFVDMQKIEKQIKIQEKLKDEMQKKCEKEGTEFDESKFESGIPIESLEMFENIAFLMHKHGDPDQPDDINEWLDQFETFDIYEILPEIMEMWKSENKQMSVPKKKRGK
;
A
#
# COMPACT_ATOMS: atom_id res chain seq x y z
N MET A 1 -10.34 2.37 -11.79
CA MET A 1 -9.25 3.24 -12.32
C MET A 1 -8.13 2.42 -12.98
N ARG A 2 -7.54 2.87 -14.11
CA ARG A 2 -6.26 2.34 -14.64
C ARG A 2 -5.16 3.38 -14.42
N LYS A 3 -3.95 2.95 -14.07
CA LYS A 3 -2.78 3.80 -13.87
C LYS A 3 -1.52 3.07 -14.35
N THR A 4 -0.58 3.77 -14.96
CA THR A 4 0.76 3.24 -15.23
C THR A 4 1.66 3.74 -14.12
N ILE A 5 2.35 2.83 -13.44
CA ILE A 5 3.30 3.14 -12.36
C ILE A 5 4.69 2.81 -12.89
N THR A 6 5.64 3.72 -12.71
CA THR A 6 7.05 3.45 -13.04
C THR A 6 7.72 2.84 -11.82
N ILE A 7 8.49 1.76 -12.02
CA ILE A 7 9.29 1.10 -10.98
C ILE A 7 10.66 0.85 -11.59
N ASN A 8 11.71 1.43 -11.01
CA ASN A 8 13.09 1.35 -11.54
C ASN A 8 13.18 1.70 -13.05
N GLY A 9 12.42 2.70 -13.50
CA GLY A 9 12.40 3.13 -14.91
C GLY A 9 11.61 2.23 -15.87
N THR A 10 10.97 1.17 -15.38
CA THR A 10 10.07 0.32 -16.18
C THR A 10 8.61 0.65 -15.88
N GLU A 11 7.77 0.73 -16.92
CA GLU A 11 6.35 1.04 -16.79
C GLU A 11 5.50 -0.22 -16.59
N TYR A 12 4.68 -0.22 -15.53
CA TYR A 12 3.80 -1.32 -15.16
C TYR A 12 2.34 -0.86 -15.12
N LYS A 13 1.43 -1.66 -15.65
CA LYS A 13 0.02 -1.28 -15.83
C LYS A 13 -0.84 -1.81 -14.70
N PHE A 14 -1.30 -0.92 -13.83
CA PHE A 14 -2.17 -1.25 -12.71
C PHE A 14 -3.63 -0.91 -13.02
N LYS A 15 -4.54 -1.68 -12.42
CA LYS A 15 -5.97 -1.40 -12.46
C LYS A 15 -6.64 -1.71 -11.13
N SER A 16 -7.27 -0.68 -10.58
CA SER A 16 -8.22 -0.78 -9.46
C SER A 16 -9.64 -0.84 -10.00
N SER A 17 -10.53 -1.62 -9.37
CA SER A 17 -11.95 -1.70 -9.72
C SER A 17 -12.77 -2.26 -8.55
N ALA A 18 -14.09 -2.12 -8.61
CA ALA A 18 -15.02 -2.77 -7.68
C ALA A 18 -14.88 -4.31 -7.59
N ALA A 19 -14.20 -4.97 -8.52
CA ALA A 19 -13.96 -6.42 -8.48
C ALA A 19 -12.80 -6.80 -7.54
N ILE A 20 -11.84 -5.90 -7.31
CA ILE A 20 -10.61 -6.14 -6.55
C ILE A 20 -10.92 -6.73 -5.15
N PRO A 21 -11.87 -6.21 -4.35
CA PRO A 21 -12.16 -6.80 -3.03
C PRO A 21 -12.65 -8.24 -3.09
N ARG A 22 -13.43 -8.61 -4.12
CA ARG A 22 -13.91 -9.97 -4.29
C ARG A 22 -12.78 -10.90 -4.69
N ILE A 23 -11.94 -10.48 -5.64
CA ILE A 23 -10.81 -11.29 -6.12
C ILE A 23 -9.81 -11.49 -4.97
N TYR A 24 -9.50 -10.44 -4.21
CA TYR A 24 -8.59 -10.50 -3.05
C TYR A 24 -9.07 -11.51 -2.01
N ARG A 25 -10.37 -11.48 -1.68
CA ARG A 25 -10.96 -12.44 -0.74
C ARG A 25 -10.91 -13.87 -1.24
N LEU A 26 -11.17 -14.11 -2.53
CA LEU A 26 -11.12 -15.44 -3.11
C LEU A 26 -9.70 -15.99 -3.19
N LYS A 27 -8.72 -15.12 -3.48
CA LYS A 27 -7.32 -15.52 -3.66
C LYS A 27 -6.58 -15.73 -2.34
N PHE A 28 -6.75 -14.82 -1.39
CA PHE A 28 -5.97 -14.80 -0.15
C PHE A 28 -6.78 -15.18 1.10
N GLY A 29 -8.10 -15.32 1.00
CA GLY A 29 -8.96 -15.58 2.17
C GLY A 29 -9.04 -14.42 3.16
N ARG A 30 -8.65 -13.21 2.73
CA ARG A 30 -8.53 -12.01 3.57
C ARG A 30 -9.49 -10.90 3.14
N ASP A 31 -9.68 -9.91 3.99
CA ASP A 31 -10.45 -8.71 3.66
C ASP A 31 -9.52 -7.54 3.34
N ILE A 32 -9.49 -7.12 2.07
CA ILE A 32 -8.68 -6.00 1.60
C ILE A 32 -8.98 -4.71 2.36
N PHE A 33 -10.23 -4.50 2.82
CA PHE A 33 -10.58 -3.28 3.55
C PHE A 33 -9.88 -3.24 4.91
N VAL A 34 -9.79 -4.39 5.58
CA VAL A 34 -9.09 -4.53 6.86
C VAL A 34 -7.59 -4.35 6.67
N ASP A 35 -7.02 -4.98 5.65
CA ASP A 35 -5.60 -4.90 5.35
C ASP A 35 -5.20 -3.45 4.96
N MET A 36 -5.97 -2.78 4.10
CA MET A 36 -5.76 -1.37 3.76
C MET A 36 -5.85 -0.44 4.98
N GLN A 37 -6.79 -0.67 5.90
CA GLN A 37 -6.88 0.11 7.14
C GLN A 37 -5.67 -0.10 8.05
N LYS A 38 -5.13 -1.33 8.12
CA LYS A 38 -3.91 -1.62 8.87
C LYS A 38 -2.72 -0.90 8.26
N ILE A 39 -2.55 -0.99 6.94
CA ILE A 39 -1.49 -0.28 6.20
C ILE A 39 -1.57 1.23 6.46
N GLU A 40 -2.74 1.85 6.30
CA GLU A 40 -2.92 3.29 6.58
C GLU A 40 -2.56 3.68 8.01
N LYS A 41 -2.91 2.83 8.97
CA LYS A 41 -2.60 3.07 10.38
C LYS A 41 -1.10 3.00 10.62
N GLN A 42 -0.40 2.03 10.04
CA GLN A 42 1.05 1.88 10.19
C GLN A 42 1.80 3.05 9.57
N ILE A 43 1.43 3.48 8.36
CA ILE A 43 2.00 4.67 7.71
C ILE A 43 1.86 5.90 8.63
N LYS A 44 0.66 6.15 9.17
CA LYS A 44 0.43 7.28 10.09
C LYS A 44 1.23 7.19 11.39
N ILE A 45 1.51 5.98 11.88
CA ILE A 45 2.34 5.79 13.07
C ILE A 45 3.80 6.13 12.74
N GLN A 46 4.31 5.63 11.61
CA GLN A 46 5.67 5.91 11.15
C GLN A 46 5.90 7.39 10.89
N GLU A 47 4.96 8.07 10.21
CA GLU A 47 5.01 9.52 9.99
C GLU A 47 5.09 10.31 11.32
N LYS A 48 4.28 9.92 12.32
CA LYS A 48 4.32 10.58 13.64
C LYS A 48 5.62 10.33 14.38
N LEU A 49 6.13 9.09 14.36
CA LEU A 49 7.40 8.74 14.98
C LEU A 49 8.55 9.52 14.32
N LYS A 50 8.50 9.68 12.99
CA LYS A 50 9.44 10.50 12.22
C LYS A 50 9.41 11.95 12.67
N ASP A 51 8.23 12.56 12.70
CA ASP A 51 8.04 13.96 13.14
C ASP A 51 8.50 14.18 14.59
N GLU A 52 8.21 13.24 15.49
CA GLU A 52 8.60 13.32 16.91
C GLU A 52 10.12 13.18 17.08
N MET A 53 10.76 12.22 16.39
CA MET A 53 12.21 12.05 16.43
C MET A 53 12.93 13.24 15.80
N GLN A 54 12.45 13.77 14.69
CA GLN A 54 13.01 14.97 14.06
C GLN A 54 12.99 16.16 15.03
N LYS A 55 11.83 16.45 15.65
CA LYS A 55 11.71 17.53 16.64
C LYS A 55 12.60 17.31 17.87
N LYS A 56 12.84 16.06 18.24
CA LYS A 56 13.75 15.72 19.35
C LYS A 56 15.21 15.99 18.96
N CYS A 57 15.64 15.54 17.79
CA CYS A 57 16.96 15.79 17.24
C CYS A 57 17.25 17.30 17.13
N GLU A 58 16.29 18.07 16.62
CA GLU A 58 16.37 19.54 16.53
C GLU A 58 16.56 20.20 17.91
N LYS A 59 15.87 19.72 18.96
CA LYS A 59 16.00 20.25 20.33
C LYS A 59 17.31 19.87 21.00
N GLU A 60 17.81 18.67 20.72
CA GLU A 60 19.03 18.12 21.33
C GLU A 60 20.29 18.49 20.53
N GLY A 61 20.14 19.10 19.35
CA GLY A 61 21.25 19.42 18.46
C GLY A 61 21.93 18.17 17.86
N THR A 62 21.21 17.06 17.79
CA THR A 62 21.70 15.79 17.24
C THR A 62 21.25 15.63 15.79
N GLU A 63 22.03 14.88 15.02
CA GLU A 63 21.70 14.62 13.61
C GLU A 63 20.47 13.70 13.50
N PHE A 64 19.54 14.09 12.64
CA PHE A 64 18.37 13.27 12.33
C PHE A 64 18.73 12.28 11.21
N ASP A 65 18.68 11.00 11.53
CA ASP A 65 18.92 9.91 10.59
C ASP A 65 17.59 9.49 9.94
N GLU A 66 17.34 9.99 8.74
CA GLU A 66 16.11 9.73 7.97
C GLU A 66 16.00 8.27 7.50
N SER A 67 17.13 7.58 7.28
CA SER A 67 17.13 6.22 6.74
C SER A 67 16.52 5.21 7.72
N LYS A 68 16.46 5.54 9.02
CA LYS A 68 15.75 4.73 10.03
C LYS A 68 14.24 4.62 9.80
N PHE A 69 13.69 5.51 8.98
CA PHE A 69 12.27 5.53 8.63
C PHE A 69 11.99 5.04 7.21
N GLU A 70 13.03 4.86 6.39
CA GLU A 70 12.96 4.21 5.08
C GLU A 70 12.74 2.69 5.17
N SER A 71 12.79 2.08 6.35
CA SER A 71 12.47 0.64 6.54
C SER A 71 11.30 0.42 7.51
N GLY A 72 10.49 1.46 7.77
CA GLY A 72 9.54 1.51 8.88
C GLY A 72 8.23 0.72 8.70
N ILE A 73 7.97 0.16 7.51
CA ILE A 73 6.74 -0.62 7.29
C ILE A 73 6.93 -2.03 7.87
N PRO A 74 6.08 -2.48 8.82
CA PRO A 74 6.18 -3.83 9.38
C PRO A 74 6.09 -4.91 8.30
N ILE A 75 6.82 -6.01 8.45
CA ILE A 75 6.85 -7.14 7.48
C ILE A 75 5.43 -7.63 7.15
N GLU A 76 4.53 -7.73 8.14
CA GLU A 76 3.13 -8.11 7.90
C GLU A 76 2.38 -7.14 6.98
N SER A 77 2.75 -5.85 7.00
CA SER A 77 2.18 -4.85 6.10
C SER A 77 2.78 -4.92 4.70
N LEU A 78 4.01 -5.46 4.55
CA LEU A 78 4.63 -5.73 3.25
C LEU A 78 3.87 -6.84 2.52
N GLU A 79 3.58 -7.97 3.18
CA GLU A 79 2.81 -9.06 2.58
C GLU A 79 1.41 -8.58 2.14
N MET A 80 0.72 -7.81 3.00
CA MET A 80 -0.57 -7.22 2.64
C MET A 80 -0.45 -6.31 1.42
N PHE A 81 0.61 -5.51 1.34
CA PHE A 81 0.86 -4.61 0.24
C PHE A 81 1.17 -5.35 -1.07
N GLU A 82 2.08 -6.33 -1.03
CA GLU A 82 2.45 -7.18 -2.17
C GLU A 82 1.23 -7.87 -2.76
N ASN A 83 0.37 -8.46 -1.92
CA ASN A 83 -0.87 -9.10 -2.33
C ASN A 83 -1.81 -8.14 -3.09
N ILE A 84 -1.89 -6.88 -2.63
CA ILE A 84 -2.72 -5.83 -3.26
C ILE A 84 -2.09 -5.39 -4.59
N ALA A 85 -0.79 -5.11 -4.59
CA ALA A 85 -0.05 -4.66 -5.76
C ALA A 85 -0.08 -5.72 -6.87
N PHE A 86 0.22 -6.98 -6.53
CA PHE A 86 0.08 -8.13 -7.41
C PHE A 86 -1.28 -8.17 -8.09
N LEU A 87 -2.34 -8.07 -7.29
CA LEU A 87 -3.70 -8.22 -7.79
C LEU A 87 -4.11 -7.04 -8.69
N MET A 88 -3.74 -5.81 -8.32
CA MET A 88 -3.99 -4.63 -9.15
C MET A 88 -3.15 -4.65 -10.44
N HIS A 89 -1.93 -5.18 -10.39
CA HIS A 89 -1.08 -5.32 -11.58
C HIS A 89 -1.64 -6.37 -12.53
N LYS A 90 -1.89 -7.60 -12.05
CA LYS A 90 -2.53 -8.67 -12.83
C LYS A 90 -3.90 -8.27 -13.39
N HIS A 91 -4.63 -7.40 -12.69
CA HIS A 91 -5.90 -6.88 -13.19
C HIS A 91 -5.72 -5.81 -14.28
N GLY A 92 -4.62 -5.07 -14.28
CA GLY A 92 -4.27 -4.08 -15.30
C GLY A 92 -3.61 -4.70 -16.53
N ASP A 93 -2.84 -5.76 -16.30
CA ASP A 93 -2.10 -6.55 -17.27
C ASP A 93 -2.34 -8.06 -17.05
N PRO A 94 -3.26 -8.68 -17.82
CA PRO A 94 -3.59 -10.10 -17.68
C PRO A 94 -2.44 -11.08 -17.98
N ASP A 95 -1.39 -10.63 -18.68
CA ASP A 95 -0.25 -11.47 -19.09
C ASP A 95 0.73 -11.75 -17.93
N GLN A 96 0.57 -11.05 -16.80
CA GLN A 96 1.37 -11.24 -15.59
C GLN A 96 1.23 -12.66 -15.01
N PRO A 97 2.18 -13.18 -14.22
CA PRO A 97 2.06 -14.52 -13.63
C PRO A 97 0.84 -14.68 -12.73
N ASP A 98 0.35 -15.91 -12.59
CA ASP A 98 -0.75 -16.23 -11.68
C ASP A 98 -0.25 -16.51 -10.24
N ASP A 99 1.03 -16.87 -10.08
CA ASP A 99 1.69 -16.99 -8.78
C ASP A 99 2.33 -15.66 -8.36
N ILE A 100 2.24 -15.33 -7.07
CA ILE A 100 2.80 -14.06 -6.56
C ILE A 100 4.33 -14.08 -6.49
N ASN A 101 4.95 -15.24 -6.24
CA ASN A 101 6.40 -15.34 -6.18
C ASN A 101 6.99 -15.24 -7.59
N GLU A 102 6.39 -15.92 -8.57
CA GLU A 102 6.79 -15.77 -9.98
C GLU A 102 6.63 -14.33 -10.47
N TRP A 103 5.61 -13.61 -9.98
CA TRP A 103 5.45 -12.19 -10.28
C TRP A 103 6.51 -11.33 -9.60
N LEU A 104 6.82 -11.58 -8.32
CA LEU A 104 7.87 -10.86 -7.58
C LEU A 104 9.27 -11.09 -8.17
N ASP A 105 9.54 -12.29 -8.69
CA ASP A 105 10.81 -12.65 -9.34
C ASP A 105 11.10 -11.83 -10.62
N GLN A 106 10.09 -11.12 -11.16
CA GLN A 106 10.27 -10.24 -12.32
C GLN A 106 10.94 -8.91 -11.95
N PHE A 107 10.94 -8.52 -10.68
CA PHE A 107 11.50 -7.26 -10.23
C PHE A 107 12.93 -7.47 -9.73
N GLU A 108 13.89 -6.73 -10.28
CA GLU A 108 15.24 -6.66 -9.70
C GLU A 108 15.21 -6.07 -8.28
N THR A 109 14.32 -5.09 -8.05
CA THR A 109 13.99 -4.55 -6.73
C THR A 109 12.54 -4.10 -6.74
N PHE A 110 11.72 -4.63 -5.83
CA PHE A 110 10.34 -4.18 -5.66
C PHE A 110 10.32 -2.99 -4.71
N ASP A 111 10.40 -1.76 -5.24
CA ASP A 111 10.42 -0.54 -4.43
C ASP A 111 9.04 -0.23 -3.86
N ILE A 112 8.80 -0.74 -2.66
CA ILE A 112 7.54 -0.57 -1.94
C ILE A 112 7.24 0.90 -1.67
N TYR A 113 8.26 1.74 -1.44
CA TYR A 113 8.03 3.15 -1.11
C TYR A 113 7.63 3.98 -2.31
N GLU A 114 8.12 3.62 -3.50
CA GLU A 114 7.66 4.22 -4.76
C GLU A 114 6.22 3.82 -5.09
N ILE A 115 5.88 2.53 -4.91
CA ILE A 115 4.62 1.96 -5.37
C ILE A 115 3.47 2.18 -4.38
N LEU A 116 3.77 2.20 -3.07
CA LEU A 116 2.74 2.25 -2.02
C LEU A 116 1.83 3.49 -2.11
N PRO A 117 2.35 4.73 -2.24
CA PRO A 117 1.51 5.93 -2.36
C PRO A 117 0.53 5.83 -3.54
N GLU A 118 1.01 5.30 -4.66
CA GLU A 118 0.26 5.14 -5.91
C GLU A 118 -0.91 4.15 -5.73
N ILE A 119 -0.64 2.98 -5.15
CA ILE A 119 -1.66 1.96 -4.86
C ILE A 119 -2.70 2.49 -3.86
N MET A 120 -2.25 3.21 -2.83
CA MET A 120 -3.14 3.82 -1.84
C MET A 120 -4.04 4.88 -2.47
N GLU A 121 -3.51 5.69 -3.37
CA GLU A 121 -4.29 6.68 -4.13
C GLU A 121 -5.33 6.01 -5.02
N MET A 122 -4.94 4.99 -5.77
CA MET A 122 -5.84 4.21 -6.63
C MET A 122 -6.97 3.57 -5.83
N TRP A 123 -6.65 3.01 -4.66
CA TRP A 123 -7.63 2.43 -3.75
C TRP A 123 -8.62 3.47 -3.23
N LYS A 124 -8.10 4.59 -2.70
CA LYS A 124 -8.92 5.68 -2.17
C LYS A 124 -9.83 6.25 -3.25
N SER A 125 -9.32 6.45 -4.46
CA SER A 125 -10.10 7.00 -5.57
C SER A 125 -11.27 6.12 -5.97
N GLU A 126 -11.11 4.80 -5.95
CA GLU A 126 -12.20 3.86 -6.22
C GLU A 126 -13.20 3.76 -5.03
N ASN A 127 -12.71 3.89 -3.79
CA ASN A 127 -13.50 3.68 -2.56
C ASN A 127 -13.94 4.98 -1.85
N LYS A 128 -13.86 6.14 -2.52
CA LYS A 128 -14.14 7.50 -2.00
C LYS A 128 -15.49 7.67 -1.29
N GLN A 129 -16.42 6.72 -1.39
CA GLN A 129 -17.78 6.80 -0.83
C GLN A 129 -18.02 5.96 0.45
N MET A 130 -17.06 5.14 0.91
CA MET A 130 -17.27 4.16 2.00
C MET A 130 -16.82 4.62 3.39
N SER A 131 -16.26 5.84 3.55
CA SER A 131 -15.63 6.27 4.82
C SER A 131 -16.54 7.05 5.79
N VAL A 132 -17.84 7.19 5.52
CA VAL A 132 -18.77 7.77 6.50
C VAL A 132 -19.59 6.65 7.17
N PRO A 133 -19.16 6.11 8.33
CA PRO A 133 -20.07 5.39 9.19
C PRO A 133 -21.15 6.38 9.63
N LYS A 134 -22.35 6.25 9.04
CA LYS A 134 -23.53 6.99 9.49
C LYS A 134 -23.84 6.45 10.89
N LYS A 135 -23.31 7.10 11.95
CA LYS A 135 -23.71 6.85 13.34
C LYS A 135 -25.24 6.87 13.34
N LYS A 136 -25.87 5.71 13.47
CA LYS A 136 -27.30 5.63 13.78
C LYS A 136 -27.43 6.16 15.20
N ARG A 137 -27.78 7.43 15.29
CA ARG A 137 -28.39 8.05 16.46
C ARG A 137 -29.78 7.41 16.56
N GLY A 138 -29.89 6.35 17.37
CA GLY A 138 -31.11 5.59 17.57
C GLY A 138 -31.42 5.54 19.07
N LYS A 139 -32.28 6.48 19.47
CA LYS A 139 -33.09 6.63 20.69
C LYS A 139 -32.66 5.85 21.94
#